data_AF-A0A2E0LBV7-F1
#
_entry.id   AF-A0A2E0LBV7-F1
#
_cell.length_a   1.000
_cell.length_b   1.000
_cell.length_c   1.000
_cell.angle_alpha   90.00
_cell.angle_beta   90.00
_cell.angle_gamma   90.00
#
_symmetry.space_group_name_H-M   'P 1'
#
loop_
_entity.id
_entity.type
_entity.pdbx_description
1 polymer ?
#
loop_
_entity_poly.entity_id
_entity_poly.type
_entity_poly.pdbx_seq_one_letter_code
_entity_poly.pdbx_strand_id
1 'polypeptide(L)'
;RRYFEGPWMHKFKEKYYLSYSTGDTHYICYATGDNPIGPFKYAGKILEPVVGWTTHHSICEFEGRWFLFYHDSSLSKGVTHLRCMKVIEIFYDELGNIKTVYPYKEKN
;
A
#
# COMPACT_ATOMS: atom_id res chain seq x y z
N ARG A 1 3.60 -11.11 7.15
CA ARG A 1 4.62 -10.08 7.55
C ARG A 1 5.96 -10.29 6.82
N ARG A 2 5.99 -11.02 5.69
CA ARG A 2 7.19 -11.30 4.90
C ARG A 2 7.25 -10.30 3.75
N TYR A 3 8.43 -9.76 3.47
CA TYR A 3 8.69 -9.02 2.24
C TYR A 3 8.67 -9.97 1.03
N PHE A 4 7.96 -9.61 -0.03
CA PHE A 4 7.97 -10.36 -1.29
C PHE A 4 8.50 -9.50 -2.44
N GLU A 5 7.84 -8.37 -2.75
CA GLU A 5 8.22 -7.49 -3.85
C GLU A 5 7.71 -6.05 -3.65
N GLY A 6 7.96 -5.19 -4.65
CA GLY A 6 7.39 -3.84 -4.75
C GLY A 6 7.75 -2.92 -3.57
N PRO A 7 9.04 -2.77 -3.21
CA PRO A 7 9.43 -1.85 -2.16
C PRO A 7 9.14 -0.43 -2.60
N TRP A 8 8.49 0.34 -1.73
CA TRP A 8 8.26 1.75 -1.91
C TRP A 8 8.60 2.50 -0.63
N MET A 9 9.46 3.50 -0.75
CA MET A 9 9.88 4.38 0.34
C MET A 9 9.19 5.74 0.19
N HIS A 10 8.61 6.22 1.28
CA HIS A 10 8.22 7.63 1.41
C HIS A 10 8.54 8.12 2.82
N LYS A 11 8.64 9.43 2.99
CA LYS A 11 8.72 10.08 4.30
C LYS A 11 7.39 10.71 4.64
N PHE A 12 6.91 10.52 5.86
CA PHE A 12 5.80 11.28 6.42
C PHE A 12 6.25 11.80 7.78
N LYS A 13 6.19 13.14 7.94
CA LYS A 13 6.92 13.84 9.01
C LYS A 13 8.40 13.42 9.00
N GLU A 14 8.99 13.13 10.16
CA GLU A 14 10.39 12.73 10.27
C GLU A 14 10.64 11.22 10.17
N LYS A 15 9.63 10.41 9.79
CA LYS A 15 9.77 8.95 9.69
C LYS A 15 9.81 8.44 8.26
N TYR A 16 10.58 7.37 8.07
CA TYR A 16 10.66 6.62 6.83
C TYR A 16 9.66 5.47 6.85
N TYR A 17 8.89 5.33 5.78
CA TYR A 17 7.87 4.31 5.61
C TYR A 17 8.27 3.41 4.46
N LEU A 18 8.76 2.22 4.80
CA LEU A 18 9.02 1.15 3.85
C LEU A 18 7.76 0.32 3.69
N SER A 19 7.11 0.46 2.54
CA SER A 19 5.91 -0.28 2.16
C SER A 19 6.23 -1.31 1.07
N TYR A 20 5.52 -2.44 1.06
CA TYR A 20 5.85 -3.58 0.21
C TYR A 20 4.67 -4.53 0.04
N SER A 21 4.70 -5.29 -1.06
CA SER A 21 3.79 -6.39 -1.32
C SER A 21 4.20 -7.65 -0.56
N THR A 22 3.22 -8.43 -0.12
CA THR A 22 3.43 -9.71 0.55
C THR A 22 3.23 -10.92 -0.37
N GLY A 23 3.05 -10.71 -1.69
CA GLY A 23 3.02 -11.77 -2.70
C GLY A 23 1.83 -12.71 -2.56
N ASP A 24 2.08 -13.94 -2.14
CA ASP A 24 1.10 -15.04 -1.99
C ASP A 24 0.01 -14.79 -0.92
N THR A 25 0.17 -13.73 -0.13
CA THR A 25 -0.84 -13.26 0.83
C THR A 25 -1.52 -11.95 0.40
N HIS A 26 -1.10 -11.38 -0.73
CA HIS A 26 -1.78 -10.31 -1.48
C HIS A 26 -1.98 -8.95 -0.80
N TYR A 27 -1.33 -8.69 0.34
CA TYR A 27 -1.42 -7.41 1.04
C TYR A 27 -0.37 -6.42 0.54
N ILE A 28 -0.68 -5.12 0.66
CA ILE A 28 0.36 -4.11 0.86
C ILE A 28 0.51 -3.88 2.36
N CYS A 29 1.72 -4.08 2.86
CA CYS A 29 2.09 -3.81 4.24
C CYS A 29 3.09 -2.67 4.32
N TYR A 30 3.33 -2.17 5.52
CA TYR A 30 4.38 -1.19 5.77
C TYR A 30 5.07 -1.36 7.11
N ALA A 31 6.27 -0.83 7.17
CA ALA A 31 7.13 -0.75 8.32
C ALA A 31 7.73 0.65 8.42
N THR A 32 8.00 1.12 9.63
CA THR A 32 8.55 2.46 9.88
C THR A 32 9.95 2.39 10.48
N GLY A 33 10.78 3.39 10.16
CA GLY A 33 12.14 3.54 10.68
C GLY A 33 12.56 5.00 10.74
N ASP A 34 13.65 5.27 11.45
CA ASP A 34 14.12 6.64 11.71
C ASP A 34 15.22 7.09 10.72
N ASN A 35 15.67 6.19 9.83
CA ASN A 35 16.67 6.48 8.81
C ASN A 35 16.39 5.60 7.54
N PRO A 36 16.98 5.93 6.37
CA PRO A 36 16.65 5.24 5.11
C PRO A 36 17.17 3.80 5.01
N ILE A 37 18.14 3.40 5.85
CA ILE A 37 18.76 2.07 5.84
C ILE A 37 18.17 1.12 6.90
N GLY A 38 17.26 1.59 7.75
CA GLY A 38 16.58 0.81 8.78
C GLY A 38 17.35 0.69 10.11
N PRO A 39 16.99 -0.25 10.99
CA PRO A 39 15.95 -1.28 10.81
C PRO A 39 14.54 -0.69 10.70
N PHE A 40 13.63 -1.42 10.04
CA PHE A 40 12.23 -1.05 9.91
C PHE A 40 11.35 -1.95 10.79
N LYS A 41 10.49 -1.34 11.62
CA LYS A 41 9.51 -2.05 12.45
C LYS A 41 8.16 -2.13 11.75
N TYR A 42 7.65 -3.34 11.54
CA TYR A 42 6.32 -3.55 10.96
C TYR A 42 5.24 -2.75 11.70
N ALA A 43 4.40 -2.04 10.95
CA ALA A 43 3.40 -1.10 11.47
C ALA A 43 1.96 -1.43 11.05
N GLY A 44 1.75 -2.16 9.94
CA GLY A 44 0.40 -2.59 9.58
C GLY A 44 0.22 -2.91 8.10
N LYS A 45 -1.06 -2.99 7.71
CA LYS A 45 -1.52 -3.12 6.33
C LYS A 45 -1.90 -1.74 5.79
N ILE A 46 -1.57 -1.47 4.53
CA ILE A 46 -2.04 -0.32 3.78
C ILE A 46 -3.25 -0.71 2.92
N LEU A 47 -3.19 -1.86 2.25
CA LEU A 47 -4.21 -2.28 1.28
C LEU A 47 -4.53 -3.77 1.46
N GLU A 48 -5.82 -4.07 1.59
CA GLU A 48 -6.37 -5.43 1.52
C GLU A 48 -6.27 -6.02 0.10
N PRO A 49 -6.37 -7.35 -0.07
CA PRO A 49 -6.27 -7.99 -1.38
C PRO A 49 -7.22 -7.42 -2.43
N VAL A 50 -6.72 -7.33 -3.65
CA VAL A 50 -7.46 -6.86 -4.83
C VAL A 50 -7.83 -8.04 -5.74
N VAL A 51 -8.70 -7.79 -6.73
CA VAL A 51 -8.97 -8.75 -7.81
C VAL A 51 -7.69 -8.96 -8.64
N GLY A 52 -7.28 -10.22 -8.80
CA GLY A 52 -6.03 -10.63 -9.46
C GLY A 52 -4.92 -10.97 -8.46
N TRP A 53 -3.92 -11.73 -8.88
CA TRP A 53 -2.90 -12.26 -7.94
C TRP A 53 -1.93 -11.20 -7.42
N THR A 54 -1.46 -10.30 -8.29
CA THR A 54 -0.47 -9.28 -7.90
C THR A 54 -1.14 -8.09 -7.24
N THR A 55 -0.60 -7.62 -6.12
CA THR A 55 -0.90 -6.31 -5.54
C THR A 55 0.41 -5.50 -5.52
N HIS A 56 0.41 -4.31 -6.11
CA HIS A 56 1.57 -3.41 -6.18
C HIS A 56 1.10 -1.96 -6.01
N HIS A 57 1.97 -1.07 -5.53
CA HIS A 57 1.59 0.29 -5.22
C HIS A 57 2.73 1.32 -5.29
N SER A 58 2.35 2.58 -5.21
CA SER A 58 3.21 3.71 -4.81
C SER A 58 2.41 4.69 -3.96
N ILE A 59 3.11 5.51 -3.18
CA ILE A 59 2.52 6.54 -2.30
C ILE A 59 3.22 7.86 -2.55
N CYS A 60 2.44 8.92 -2.79
CA CYS A 60 2.96 10.27 -2.89
C CYS A 60 2.01 11.30 -2.29
N GLU A 61 2.59 12.45 -1.93
CA GLU A 61 1.85 13.64 -1.55
C GLU A 61 1.62 14.52 -2.78
N PHE A 62 0.41 15.03 -2.92
CA PHE A 62 0.05 16.01 -3.94
C PHE A 62 -0.91 17.02 -3.33
N GLU A 63 -0.56 18.31 -3.39
CA GLU A 63 -1.35 19.43 -2.84
C GLU A 63 -1.76 19.22 -1.37
N GLY A 64 -0.82 18.72 -0.54
CA GLY A 64 -1.04 18.49 0.90
C GLY A 64 -1.89 17.27 1.23
N ARG A 65 -2.19 16.42 0.24
CA ARG A 65 -2.99 15.19 0.38
C ARG A 65 -2.17 13.98 -0.02
N TRP A 66 -2.44 12.85 0.60
CA TRP A 66 -1.68 11.62 0.41
C TRP A 66 -2.47 10.61 -0.42
N PHE A 67 -1.84 10.06 -1.44
CA PHE A 67 -2.49 9.16 -2.38
C PHE A 67 -1.76 7.83 -2.46
N LEU A 68 -2.54 6.75 -2.46
CA LEU A 68 -2.11 5.41 -2.80
C LEU A 68 -2.50 5.14 -4.26
N PHE A 69 -1.50 5.00 -5.12
CA PHE A 69 -1.67 4.47 -6.46
C PHE A 69 -1.49 2.96 -6.40
N TYR A 70 -2.39 2.21 -7.03
CA TYR A 70 -2.36 0.75 -7.04
C TYR A 70 -3.01 0.22 -8.32
N HIS A 71 -3.01 -1.10 -8.51
CA HIS A 71 -3.76 -1.73 -9.60
C HIS A 71 -4.70 -2.82 -9.08
N ASP A 72 -5.64 -3.21 -9.92
CA ASP A 72 -6.30 -4.51 -9.84
C ASP A 72 -6.56 -5.07 -11.25
N SER A 73 -7.17 -6.25 -11.33
CA SER A 73 -7.56 -6.90 -12.60
C SER A 73 -9.06 -6.80 -12.86
N SER A 74 -9.73 -5.76 -12.33
CA SER A 74 -11.19 -5.65 -12.43
C SER A 74 -11.67 -5.42 -13.85
N LEU A 75 -10.99 -4.57 -14.62
CA LEU A 75 -11.35 -4.26 -16.01
C LEU A 75 -11.26 -5.50 -16.93
N SER A 76 -10.33 -6.40 -16.65
CA SER A 76 -10.13 -7.65 -17.38
C SER A 76 -10.97 -8.82 -16.84
N LYS A 77 -11.87 -8.57 -15.88
CA LYS A 77 -12.67 -9.60 -15.21
C LYS A 77 -11.82 -10.66 -14.49
N GLY A 78 -10.68 -10.25 -13.93
CA GLY A 78 -9.83 -11.10 -13.09
C GLY A 78 -8.65 -11.76 -13.80
N VAL A 79 -8.33 -11.38 -15.05
CA VAL A 79 -7.13 -11.89 -15.73
C VAL A 79 -5.89 -11.22 -15.14
N THR A 80 -5.18 -11.95 -14.27
CA THR A 80 -4.04 -11.45 -13.46
C THR A 80 -2.99 -10.65 -14.23
N HIS A 81 -2.68 -11.03 -15.47
CA HIS A 81 -1.65 -10.36 -16.27
C HIS A 81 -2.17 -9.14 -17.07
N LEU A 82 -3.48 -8.86 -17.01
CA LEU A 82 -4.14 -7.71 -17.64
C LEU A 82 -4.74 -6.83 -16.55
N ARG A 83 -3.96 -5.83 -16.10
CA ARG A 83 -4.27 -4.99 -14.93
C ARG A 83 -4.71 -3.59 -15.34
N CYS A 84 -5.36 -2.88 -14.43
CA CYS A 84 -5.74 -1.48 -14.58
C CYS A 84 -5.40 -0.67 -13.32
N MET A 85 -4.90 0.55 -13.52
CA MET A 85 -4.49 1.46 -12.44
C MET A 85 -5.69 2.10 -11.76
N LYS A 86 -5.55 2.35 -10.45
CA LYS A 86 -6.49 3.05 -9.58
C LYS A 86 -5.71 3.97 -8.63
N VAL A 87 -6.43 4.93 -8.04
CA VAL A 87 -5.90 5.82 -7.01
C VAL A 87 -6.95 6.03 -5.93
N ILE A 88 -6.50 6.14 -4.68
CA ILE A 88 -7.33 6.47 -3.53
C ILE A 88 -6.55 7.35 -2.57
N GLU A 89 -7.23 8.29 -1.92
CA GLU A 89 -6.65 9.07 -0.84
C GLU A 89 -6.46 8.20 0.40
N ILE A 90 -5.31 8.34 1.07
CA ILE A 90 -4.99 7.66 2.33
C ILE A 90 -4.80 8.66 3.45
N PHE A 91 -4.97 8.19 4.67
CA PHE A 91 -4.91 9.04 5.86
C PHE A 91 -3.96 8.44 6.89
N TYR A 92 -3.15 9.31 7.49
CA TYR A 92 -2.35 8.99 8.65
C TYR A 92 -3.11 9.40 9.91
N ASP A 93 -3.08 8.57 10.95
CA ASP A 93 -3.55 8.96 12.28
C ASP A 93 -2.53 9.85 13.02
N GLU A 94 -2.89 10.30 14.22
CA GLU A 94 -2.03 11.17 15.04
C GLU A 94 -0.69 10.50 15.42
N LEU A 95 -0.68 9.17 15.51
CA LEU A 95 0.50 8.35 15.80
C LEU A 95 1.34 8.06 14.55
N GLY A 96 0.88 8.50 13.37
CA GLY A 96 1.54 8.25 12.08
C GLY A 96 1.24 6.87 11.47
N ASN A 97 0.23 6.14 11.96
CA ASN A 97 -0.20 4.90 11.30
C ASN A 97 -1.08 5.23 10.10
N ILE A 98 -0.92 4.45 9.02
CA ILE A 98 -1.77 4.53 7.83
C ILE A 98 -3.06 3.76 8.09
N LYS A 99 -4.22 4.38 7.81
CA LYS A 99 -5.51 3.69 7.84
C LYS A 99 -5.62 2.68 6.69
N THR A 100 -5.95 1.43 7.00
CA THR A 100 -6.09 0.36 6.00
C THR A 100 -7.17 0.69 4.98
N VAL A 101 -6.83 0.50 3.71
CA VAL A 101 -7.75 0.62 2.57
C VAL A 101 -8.36 -0.74 2.25
N TYR A 102 -9.69 -0.74 2.14
CA TYR A 102 -10.47 -1.85 1.61
C TYR A 102 -10.86 -1.50 0.16
N PRO A 103 -10.30 -2.17 -0.87
CA PRO A 103 -10.41 -1.72 -2.27
C PRO A 103 -11.83 -1.80 -2.83
N TYR A 104 -12.70 -2.56 -2.18
CA TYR A 104 -14.10 -2.72 -2.52
C TYR A 104 -14.92 -2.38 -1.28
N LYS A 105 -15.90 -1.49 -1.42
CA LYS A 105 -16.85 -1.23 -0.33
C LYS A 105 -17.46 -2.56 0.10
N GLU A 106 -17.55 -2.82 1.40
CA GLU A 106 -18.52 -3.78 1.89
C GLU A 106 -19.89 -3.29 1.43
N LYS A 107 -20.61 -4.14 0.67
CA LYS A 107 -22.04 -3.92 0.48
C LYS A 107 -22.66 -4.09 1.86
N ASN A 108 -23.05 -2.98 2.48
CA ASN A 108 -24.09 -3.02 3.51
C ASN A 108 -25.35 -3.66 2.93
#